data_AF-A0A074M3V5-F1
#
_entry.id   AF-A0A074M3V5-F1
#
_cell.length_a   1.000
_cell.length_b   1.000
_cell.length_c   1.000
_cell.angle_alpha   90.00
_cell.angle_beta   90.00
_cell.angle_gamma   90.00
#
_symmetry.space_group_name_H-M   'P 1'
#
loop_
_entity.id
_entity.type
_entity.pdbx_description
1 polymer ?
#
loop_
_entity_poly.entity_id
_entity_poly.type
_entity_poly.pdbx_seq_one_letter_code
_entity_poly.pdbx_strand_id
1 'polypeptide(L)'
;MTMLSIIAPLALFAQAAPPADETALEAAEPVSLETLDLEQAAALRCAVAIALVNGWQKDGDERGAAYPAQPEEGAREFFVRTMARLMDERGLDRRAVFDLVALQFNQFEERPETVEEIMPACLMMKRSAGL
;
A
#
# COMPACT_ATOMS: atom_id res chain seq x y z
N MET A 1 9.41 -68.20 25.03
CA MET A 1 10.24 -67.40 24.13
C MET A 1 10.15 -65.96 24.60
N THR A 2 11.15 -65.54 25.34
CA THR A 2 11.36 -64.19 25.87
C THR A 2 11.44 -63.17 24.73
N MET A 3 10.77 -62.03 24.86
CA MET A 3 11.35 -60.78 24.36
C MET A 3 10.88 -59.58 25.21
N LEU A 4 11.73 -59.31 26.20
CA LEU A 4 11.93 -58.02 26.84
C LEU A 4 12.48 -57.05 25.78
N SER A 5 11.87 -55.89 25.57
CA SER A 5 12.47 -54.81 24.77
C SER A 5 12.19 -53.46 25.44
N ILE A 6 13.05 -53.19 26.43
CA ILE A 6 13.85 -51.97 26.61
C ILE A 6 13.21 -50.65 26.14
N ILE A 7 12.86 -49.86 27.16
CA ILE A 7 12.56 -48.43 27.15
C ILE A 7 13.83 -47.66 26.77
N ALA A 8 13.75 -46.74 25.81
CA ALA A 8 14.78 -45.72 25.57
C ALA A 8 14.17 -44.32 25.85
N PRO A 9 14.82 -43.46 26.66
CA PRO A 9 14.33 -42.13 26.93
C PRO A 9 14.73 -41.20 25.78
N LEU A 10 13.75 -40.61 25.12
CA LEU A 10 13.97 -39.46 24.25
C LEU A 10 14.40 -38.28 25.13
N ALA A 11 15.71 -38.02 25.11
CA ALA A 11 16.30 -36.84 25.73
C ALA A 11 15.70 -35.57 25.11
N LEU A 12 15.06 -34.79 25.98
CA LEU A 12 14.51 -33.47 25.71
C LEU A 12 15.68 -32.52 25.39
N PHE A 13 15.95 -32.25 24.12
CA PHE A 13 16.77 -31.11 23.74
C PHE A 13 15.91 -29.85 23.85
N ALA A 14 15.86 -29.28 25.06
CA ALA A 14 15.41 -27.91 25.27
C ALA A 14 16.46 -26.95 24.69
N GLN A 15 16.33 -26.70 23.39
CA GLN A 15 17.04 -25.62 22.71
C GLN A 15 16.51 -24.29 23.25
N ALA A 16 17.31 -23.67 24.12
CA ALA A 16 17.12 -22.31 24.57
C ALA A 16 17.20 -21.39 23.34
N ALA A 17 16.02 -20.92 22.89
CA ALA A 17 15.95 -19.85 21.92
C ALA A 17 16.65 -18.63 22.51
N PRO A 18 17.57 -17.97 21.79
CA PRO A 18 18.09 -16.69 22.23
C PRO A 18 16.93 -15.73 22.45
N PRO A 19 17.01 -14.82 23.44
CA PRO A 19 16.00 -13.78 23.60
C PRO A 19 15.88 -13.07 22.25
N ALA A 20 14.67 -13.10 21.69
CA ALA A 20 14.34 -12.26 20.56
C ALA A 20 14.72 -10.85 20.98
N ASP A 21 15.67 -10.26 20.26
CA ASP A 21 16.04 -8.87 20.39
C ASP A 21 14.77 -8.09 20.02
N GLU A 22 13.95 -7.80 21.03
CA GLU A 22 12.91 -6.78 21.03
C GLU A 22 13.62 -5.44 20.88
N THR A 23 14.27 -5.24 19.73
CA THR A 23 14.53 -3.92 19.21
C THR A 23 13.15 -3.31 19.09
N ALA A 24 12.82 -2.52 20.11
CA ALA A 24 11.65 -1.69 20.16
C ALA A 24 11.48 -1.10 18.77
N LEU A 25 10.33 -1.39 18.14
CA LEU A 25 9.85 -0.54 17.06
C LEU A 25 9.78 0.84 17.69
N GLU A 26 10.83 1.63 17.47
CA GLU A 26 10.81 3.06 17.71
C GLU A 26 9.56 3.53 16.98
N ALA A 27 8.60 4.07 17.72
CA ALA A 27 7.31 4.45 17.18
C ALA A 27 7.59 5.53 16.14
N ALA A 28 7.61 5.13 14.86
CA ALA A 28 7.74 6.05 13.75
C ALA A 28 6.64 7.10 13.92
N GLU A 29 7.02 8.38 13.78
CA GLU A 29 6.07 9.47 13.91
C GLU A 29 4.87 9.21 12.99
N PRO A 30 3.63 9.45 13.47
CA PRO A 30 2.45 9.18 12.67
C PRO A 30 2.49 10.03 11.41
N VAL A 31 2.48 9.37 10.25
CA VAL A 31 2.40 10.05 8.97
C VAL A 31 1.01 10.61 8.73
N SER A 32 0.96 11.79 8.10
CA SER A 32 -0.30 12.48 7.81
C SER A 32 -0.23 13.12 6.43
N LEU A 33 -1.37 13.19 5.74
CA LEU A 33 -1.44 13.77 4.38
C LEU A 33 -1.06 15.26 4.37
N GLU A 34 -1.28 15.97 5.48
CA GLU A 34 -0.95 17.39 5.67
C GLU A 34 0.56 17.64 5.76
N THR A 35 1.35 16.60 5.99
CA THR A 35 2.82 16.72 5.98
C THR A 35 3.39 16.71 4.56
N LEU A 36 2.61 16.27 3.56
CA LEU A 36 3.00 16.30 2.15
C LEU A 36 2.89 17.72 1.59
N ASP A 37 3.77 18.07 0.66
CA ASP A 37 3.60 19.30 -0.10
C ASP A 37 2.46 19.13 -1.12
N LEU A 38 2.09 20.23 -1.78
CA LEU A 38 0.95 20.22 -2.69
C LEU A 38 1.12 19.24 -3.85
N GLU A 39 2.34 19.13 -4.40
CA GLU A 39 2.62 18.26 -5.54
C GLU A 39 2.56 16.78 -5.12
N GLN A 40 3.20 16.45 -4.01
CA GLN A 40 3.22 15.09 -3.45
C GLN A 40 1.83 14.63 -3.03
N ALA A 41 1.06 15.49 -2.35
CA ALA A 41 -0.31 15.20 -1.97
C ALA A 41 -1.20 14.99 -3.20
N ALA A 42 -1.04 15.80 -4.25
CA ALA A 42 -1.79 15.64 -5.49
C ALA A 42 -1.42 14.34 -6.21
N ALA A 43 -0.13 14.00 -6.30
CA ALA A 43 0.34 12.77 -6.92
C ALA A 43 -0.18 11.52 -6.17
N LEU A 44 -0.06 11.49 -4.84
CA LEU A 44 -0.60 10.42 -4.00
C LEU A 44 -2.11 10.26 -4.21
N ARG A 45 -2.86 11.36 -4.12
CA ARG A 45 -4.31 11.37 -4.32
C ARG A 45 -4.70 10.81 -5.68
N CYS A 46 -4.01 11.23 -6.73
CA CYS A 46 -4.28 10.74 -8.07
C CYS A 46 -3.88 9.27 -8.26
N ALA A 47 -2.77 8.84 -7.68
CA ALA A 47 -2.34 7.44 -7.73
C ALA A 47 -3.39 6.51 -7.11
N VAL A 48 -3.92 6.87 -5.94
CA VAL A 48 -4.97 6.11 -5.26
C VAL A 48 -6.28 6.13 -6.03
N ALA A 49 -6.70 7.29 -6.55
CA ALA A 49 -7.93 7.41 -7.34
C ALA A 49 -7.89 6.58 -8.63
N ILE A 50 -6.75 6.58 -9.35
CA ILE A 50 -6.57 5.77 -10.56
C ILE A 50 -6.61 4.28 -10.21
N ALA A 51 -5.96 3.86 -9.12
CA ALA A 51 -6.00 2.47 -8.66
C ALA A 51 -7.43 2.04 -8.29
N LEU A 52 -8.19 2.91 -7.63
CA LEU A 52 -9.59 2.67 -7.27
C LEU A 52 -10.48 2.52 -8.51
N VAL A 53 -10.34 3.42 -9.50
CA VAL A 53 -11.06 3.33 -10.78
C VAL A 53 -10.69 2.06 -11.55
N ASN A 54 -9.40 1.69 -11.57
CA ASN A 54 -8.97 0.43 -12.19
C ASN A 54 -9.61 -0.79 -11.50
N GLY A 55 -9.72 -0.77 -10.16
CA GLY A 55 -10.45 -1.77 -9.39
C GLY A 55 -11.93 -1.85 -9.79
N TRP A 56 -12.63 -0.72 -9.82
CA TRP A 56 -14.02 -0.65 -10.28
C TRP A 56 -14.22 -1.22 -11.69
N GLN A 57 -13.32 -0.88 -12.63
CA GLN A 57 -13.39 -1.40 -14.00
C GLN A 57 -13.16 -2.91 -14.05
N LYS A 58 -12.25 -3.44 -13.23
CA LYS A 58 -11.99 -4.88 -13.12
C LYS A 58 -13.17 -5.65 -12.54
N ASP A 59 -13.85 -5.06 -11.58
CA ASP A 59 -15.01 -5.66 -10.90
C ASP A 59 -16.32 -5.48 -11.68
N GLY A 60 -16.31 -4.71 -12.78
CA GLY A 60 -17.50 -4.41 -13.58
C GLY A 60 -18.46 -3.42 -12.91
N ASP A 61 -17.96 -2.60 -11.98
CA ASP A 61 -18.73 -1.56 -11.30
C ASP A 61 -19.03 -0.39 -12.24
N GLU A 62 -20.27 0.09 -12.23
CA GLU A 62 -20.73 1.20 -13.10
C GLU A 62 -19.93 2.49 -12.89
N ARG A 63 -19.42 2.73 -11.67
CA ARG A 63 -18.54 3.88 -11.37
C ARG A 63 -17.28 3.85 -12.22
N GLY A 64 -16.73 2.67 -12.48
CA GLY A 64 -15.54 2.49 -13.32
C GLY A 64 -15.82 2.77 -14.80
N ALA A 65 -17.04 2.53 -15.26
CA ALA A 65 -17.44 2.71 -16.66
C ALA A 65 -17.55 4.19 -17.08
N ALA A 66 -17.62 5.12 -16.12
CA ALA A 66 -17.63 6.56 -16.38
C ALA A 66 -16.27 7.11 -16.86
N TYR A 67 -15.19 6.34 -16.69
CA TYR A 67 -13.83 6.76 -17.03
C TYR A 67 -13.27 6.00 -18.23
N PRO A 68 -12.31 6.59 -18.96
CA PRO A 68 -11.54 5.85 -19.95
C PRO A 68 -10.95 4.59 -19.31
N ALA A 69 -10.82 3.52 -20.10
CA ALA A 69 -10.14 2.32 -19.66
C ALA A 69 -8.78 2.70 -19.05
N GLN A 70 -8.52 2.21 -17.84
CA GLN A 70 -7.24 2.34 -17.17
C GLN A 70 -6.52 1.00 -17.31
N PRO A 71 -5.66 0.80 -18.33
CA PRO A 71 -4.89 -0.44 -18.43
C PRO A 71 -4.10 -0.66 -17.15
N GLU A 72 -4.13 -1.89 -16.64
CA GLU A 72 -3.49 -2.24 -15.36
C GLU A 72 -2.03 -1.79 -15.32
N GLU A 73 -1.30 -1.95 -16.42
CA GLU A 73 0.11 -1.58 -16.52
C GLU A 73 0.35 -0.09 -16.25
N GLY A 74 -0.34 0.81 -16.96
CA GLY A 74 -0.16 2.26 -16.79
C GLY A 74 -0.67 2.79 -15.45
N ALA A 75 -1.77 2.22 -14.93
CA ALA A 75 -2.29 2.55 -13.60
C ALA A 75 -1.32 2.11 -12.49
N ARG A 76 -0.84 0.87 -12.56
CA ARG A 76 0.12 0.29 -11.61
C ARG A 76 1.45 1.02 -11.67
N GLU A 77 1.94 1.36 -12.85
CA GLU A 77 3.21 2.06 -13.02
C GLU A 77 3.15 3.47 -12.42
N PHE A 78 2.06 4.22 -12.65
CA PHE A 78 1.89 5.54 -12.05
C PHE A 78 1.86 5.46 -10.52
N PHE A 79 1.15 4.46 -9.96
CA PHE A 79 1.11 4.22 -8.52
C PHE A 79 2.51 3.92 -7.96
N VAL A 80 3.23 2.96 -8.53
CA VAL A 80 4.56 2.54 -8.05
C VAL A 80 5.56 3.70 -8.12
N ARG A 81 5.60 4.44 -9.23
CA ARG A 81 6.50 5.59 -9.40
C ARG A 81 6.21 6.69 -8.37
N THR A 82 4.94 6.97 -8.10
CA THR A 82 4.53 7.96 -7.09
C THR A 82 4.98 7.53 -5.69
N MET A 83 4.76 6.27 -5.32
CA MET A 83 5.17 5.75 -4.00
C MET A 83 6.69 5.76 -3.83
N ALA A 84 7.45 5.35 -4.86
CA ALA A 84 8.90 5.41 -4.85
C ALA A 84 9.42 6.85 -4.66
N ARG A 85 8.83 7.82 -5.36
CA ARG A 85 9.19 9.23 -5.21
C ARG A 85 8.95 9.76 -3.79
N LEU A 86 7.86 9.35 -3.13
CA LEU A 86 7.62 9.71 -1.74
C LEU A 86 8.70 9.14 -0.80
N MET A 87 9.13 7.90 -1.03
CA MET A 87 10.23 7.30 -0.26
C MET A 87 11.54 8.08 -0.48
N ASP A 88 11.86 8.39 -1.74
CA ASP A 88 13.11 9.06 -2.11
C ASP A 88 13.18 10.52 -1.63
N GLU A 89 12.11 11.29 -1.81
CA GLU A 89 12.10 12.74 -1.52
C GLU A 89 11.88 13.06 -0.03
N ARG A 90 11.15 12.19 0.69
CA ARG A 90 10.79 12.41 2.10
C ARG A 90 11.51 11.48 3.06
N GLY A 91 12.27 10.50 2.57
CA GLY A 91 12.88 9.48 3.40
C GLY A 91 11.84 8.58 4.08
N LEU A 92 10.61 8.51 3.55
CA LEU A 92 9.57 7.66 4.11
C LEU A 92 9.91 6.20 3.88
N ASP A 93 9.69 5.37 4.90
CA ASP A 93 9.77 3.93 4.72
C ASP A 93 8.50 3.39 4.04
N ARG A 94 8.55 2.10 3.70
CA ARG A 94 7.45 1.40 3.03
C ARG A 94 6.16 1.42 3.86
N ARG A 95 6.25 1.34 5.20
CA ARG A 95 5.08 1.31 6.08
C ARG A 95 4.40 2.68 6.08
N ALA A 96 5.16 3.74 6.27
CA ALA A 96 4.71 5.12 6.18
C ALA A 96 3.98 5.42 4.86
N VAL A 97 4.53 4.96 3.73
CA VAL A 97 3.87 5.15 2.43
C VAL A 97 2.54 4.38 2.34
N PHE A 98 2.44 3.16 2.87
CA PHE A 98 1.17 2.44 2.93
C PHE A 98 0.15 3.10 3.86
N ASP A 99 0.58 3.64 4.98
CA ASP A 99 -0.29 4.37 5.89
C ASP A 99 -0.88 5.62 5.19
N LEU A 100 -0.07 6.36 4.42
CA LEU A 100 -0.56 7.48 3.58
C LEU A 100 -1.57 7.02 2.50
N VAL A 101 -1.31 5.90 1.84
CA VAL A 101 -2.25 5.32 0.86
C VAL A 101 -3.56 4.95 1.52
N ALA A 102 -3.52 4.29 2.69
CA ALA A 102 -4.70 3.91 3.45
C ALA A 102 -5.51 5.14 3.90
N LEU A 103 -4.84 6.18 4.42
CA LEU A 103 -5.49 7.44 4.78
C LEU A 103 -6.21 8.06 3.58
N GLN A 104 -5.55 8.13 2.42
CA GLN A 104 -6.15 8.70 1.22
C GLN A 104 -7.30 7.83 0.67
N PHE A 105 -7.18 6.51 0.75
CA PHE A 105 -8.25 5.59 0.37
C PHE A 105 -9.47 5.78 1.27
N ASN A 106 -9.29 5.83 2.59
CA ASN A 106 -10.37 6.07 3.54
C ASN A 106 -11.07 7.40 3.28
N GLN A 107 -10.34 8.46 2.90
CA GLN A 107 -10.97 9.73 2.48
C GLN A 107 -11.89 9.56 1.27
N PHE A 108 -11.56 8.67 0.32
CA PHE A 108 -12.46 8.36 -0.80
C PHE A 108 -13.63 7.48 -0.40
N GLU A 109 -13.48 6.60 0.59
CA GLU A 109 -14.61 5.83 1.12
C GLU A 109 -15.61 6.74 1.85
N GLU A 110 -15.11 7.71 2.63
CA GLU A 110 -15.95 8.69 3.32
C GLU A 110 -16.64 9.66 2.35
N ARG A 111 -15.97 10.01 1.25
CA ARG A 111 -16.46 10.97 0.25
C ARG A 111 -16.24 10.49 -1.19
N PRO A 112 -17.00 9.49 -1.65
CA PRO A 112 -16.80 8.87 -2.97
C PRO A 112 -16.97 9.85 -4.15
N GLU A 113 -17.79 10.88 -3.98
CA GLU A 113 -18.00 11.94 -4.99
C GLU A 113 -16.71 12.69 -5.34
N THR A 114 -15.76 12.75 -4.41
CA THR A 114 -14.48 13.44 -4.64
C THR A 114 -13.63 12.76 -5.70
N VAL A 115 -13.81 11.45 -5.94
CA VAL A 115 -13.11 10.74 -7.03
C VAL A 115 -13.54 11.32 -8.38
N GLU A 116 -14.84 11.55 -8.57
CA GLU A 116 -15.38 12.15 -9.80
C GLU A 116 -14.84 13.56 -10.03
N GLU A 117 -14.79 14.37 -8.97
CA GLU A 117 -14.29 15.75 -9.02
C GLU A 117 -12.82 15.84 -9.47
N ILE A 118 -11.96 14.93 -8.98
CA ILE A 118 -10.51 15.02 -9.23
C ILE A 118 -10.05 14.23 -10.45
N MET A 119 -10.80 13.22 -10.89
CA MET A 119 -10.30 12.28 -11.88
C MET A 119 -9.87 12.94 -13.21
N PRO A 120 -10.56 13.96 -13.76
CA PRO A 120 -10.08 14.65 -14.95
C PRO A 120 -8.65 15.18 -14.81
N ALA A 121 -8.32 15.75 -13.64
CA ALA A 121 -6.96 16.23 -13.36
C ALA A 121 -5.97 15.07 -13.19
N CYS A 122 -6.38 13.99 -12.53
CA CYS A 122 -5.54 12.81 -12.33
C CYS A 122 -5.17 12.09 -13.62
N LEU A 123 -6.10 12.00 -14.58
CA LEU A 123 -5.82 11.48 -15.92
C LEU A 123 -4.81 12.34 -16.68
N MET A 124 -4.91 13.67 -16.54
CA MET A 124 -3.94 14.59 -17.14
C MET A 124 -2.56 14.44 -16.50
N MET A 125 -2.49 14.31 -15.17
CA MET A 125 -1.24 14.10 -14.45
C MET A 125 -0.56 12.80 -14.87
N LYS A 126 -1.30 11.68 -14.93
CA LYS A 126 -0.77 10.39 -15.42
C LYS A 126 -0.21 10.51 -16.84
N ARG A 127 -0.95 11.16 -17.75
CA ARG A 127 -0.49 11.41 -19.13
C ARG A 127 0.77 12.26 -19.18
N SER A 128 0.89 13.29 -18.32
CA SER A 128 2.08 14.13 -18.25
C SER A 128 3.31 13.37 -17.76
N ALA A 129 3.11 12.31 -16.95
CA ALA A 129 4.15 11.37 -16.55
C ALA A 129 4.51 10.34 -17.65
N GLY A 130 3.90 10.45 -18.83
CA GLY A 130 4.12 9.56 -19.98
C GLY A 130 3.33 8.25 -19.94
N LEU A 131 2.23 8.19 -19.17
CA LEU A 131 1.47 6.96 -18.90
C LEU A 131 -0.01 7.04 -19.29
#